data_AF-A0A1H7T1G0-F1
#
_entry.id   AF-A0A1H7T1G0-F1
#
_cell.length_a   1.000
_cell.length_b   1.000
_cell.length_c   1.000
_cell.angle_alpha   90.00
_cell.angle_beta   90.00
_cell.angle_gamma   90.00
#
_symmetry.space_group_name_H-M   'P 1'
#
loop_
_entity.id
_entity.type
_entity.pdbx_description
1 polymer ?
#
loop_
_entity_poly.entity_id
_entity_poly.type
_entity_poly.pdbx_seq_one_letter_code
_entity_poly.pdbx_strand_id
1 'polypeptide(L)'
;MYLPPQFAEPRAQELHRIVRENALGMLVTHTAAGLEAHHIPFLLDPASDGPGTLLAHVARANTVWQDVVNGSEVMVVFRGAEGYISPNWYPGKQETHRRVPTWNYEVVHAHGTFHVHEDEKFLRGVLARLTRQHEASQPQPWKMGDAPPDYLAEMLGHIVGIEIRLTRLEGKRKLNQHHAAADREGAIHGLEGQGNAALAKAMQEAPPFTK
;
A
#
# COMPACT_ATOMS: atom_id res chain seq x y z
N MET A 1 5.19 13.74 -4.21
CA MET A 1 6.18 12.84 -4.86
C MET A 1 6.61 13.39 -6.24
N TYR A 2 7.85 13.20 -6.73
CA TYR A 2 8.19 13.56 -8.13
C TYR A 2 7.49 12.60 -9.10
N LEU A 3 6.53 13.14 -9.86
CA LEU A 3 5.54 12.36 -10.58
C LEU A 3 5.40 12.80 -12.05
N PRO A 4 6.32 12.37 -12.94
CA PRO A 4 6.17 12.57 -14.37
C PRO A 4 4.85 11.97 -14.90
N PRO A 5 4.16 12.60 -15.87
CA PRO A 5 2.85 12.14 -16.36
C PRO A 5 2.81 10.68 -16.79
N GLN A 6 3.88 10.18 -17.41
CA GLN A 6 3.98 8.79 -17.87
C GLN A 6 4.04 7.73 -16.76
N PHE A 7 4.27 8.16 -15.51
CA PHE A 7 4.33 7.27 -14.35
C PHE A 7 3.28 7.61 -13.30
N ALA A 8 2.54 8.71 -13.48
CA ALA A 8 1.42 9.06 -12.63
C ALA A 8 0.31 8.03 -12.80
N GLU A 9 -0.21 7.49 -11.70
CA GLU A 9 -1.39 6.64 -11.73
C GLU A 9 -2.58 7.41 -11.14
N PRO A 10 -3.52 7.89 -11.97
CA PRO A 10 -4.66 8.65 -11.49
C PRO A 10 -5.87 7.77 -11.15
N ARG A 11 -5.89 6.50 -11.54
CA ARG A 11 -7.07 5.64 -11.41
C ARG A 11 -7.24 5.19 -9.96
N ALA A 12 -8.26 5.70 -9.28
CA ALA A 12 -8.54 5.37 -7.87
C ALA A 12 -8.61 3.86 -7.62
N GLN A 13 -9.22 3.08 -8.52
CA GLN A 13 -9.31 1.63 -8.42
C GLN A 13 -7.93 0.95 -8.35
N GLU A 14 -6.95 1.47 -9.09
CA GLU A 14 -5.58 0.94 -9.11
C GLU A 14 -4.80 1.35 -7.85
N LEU A 15 -5.00 2.58 -7.38
CA LEU A 15 -4.43 3.03 -6.11
C LEU A 15 -4.96 2.19 -4.94
N HIS A 16 -6.27 1.96 -4.93
CA HIS A 16 -6.93 1.10 -3.94
C HIS A 16 -6.50 -0.36 -4.06
N ARG A 17 -6.19 -0.86 -5.25
CA ARG A 17 -5.58 -2.19 -5.43
C ARG A 17 -4.22 -2.25 -4.74
N ILE A 18 -3.31 -1.31 -5.04
CA ILE A 18 -1.96 -1.28 -4.47
C ILE A 18 -2.04 -1.19 -2.93
N VAL A 19 -2.91 -0.34 -2.38
CA VAL A 19 -3.10 -0.24 -0.92
C VAL A 19 -3.59 -1.56 -0.32
N ARG A 20 -4.61 -2.19 -0.91
CA ARG A 20 -5.19 -3.44 -0.37
C ARG A 20 -4.24 -4.63 -0.45
N GLU A 21 -3.51 -4.77 -1.55
CA GLU A 21 -2.57 -5.88 -1.76
C GLU A 21 -1.29 -5.73 -0.94
N ASN A 22 -0.98 -4.51 -0.47
CA ASN A 22 0.23 -4.20 0.29
C ASN A 22 -0.11 -3.59 1.64
N ALA A 23 -1.05 -4.20 2.37
CA ALA A 23 -1.69 -3.62 3.56
C ALA A 23 -0.74 -3.20 4.70
N LEU A 24 0.50 -3.70 4.76
CA LEU A 24 1.50 -3.22 5.71
C LEU A 24 2.05 -1.86 5.26
N GLY A 25 1.37 -0.80 5.67
CA GLY A 25 1.74 0.57 5.34
C GLY A 25 2.81 1.12 6.28
N MET A 26 3.61 2.07 5.77
CA MET A 26 4.54 2.85 6.57
C MET A 26 3.92 4.22 6.88
N LEU A 27 3.35 4.37 8.07
CA LEU A 27 2.84 5.63 8.59
C LEU A 27 4.01 6.54 8.95
N VAL A 28 4.12 7.67 8.26
CA VAL A 28 5.09 8.73 8.49
C VAL A 28 4.42 9.85 9.26
N THR A 29 4.99 10.18 10.41
CA THR A 29 4.50 11.20 11.33
C THR A 29 5.56 12.25 11.59
N HIS A 30 5.13 13.47 11.89
CA HIS A 30 6.02 14.55 12.31
C HIS A 30 5.68 14.92 13.76
N THR A 31 6.55 14.52 14.68
CA THR A 31 6.41 14.75 16.12
C THR A 31 7.35 15.86 16.58
N ALA A 32 7.26 16.25 17.85
CA ALA A 32 8.21 17.20 18.45
C ALA A 32 9.66 16.67 18.45
N ALA A 33 9.86 15.35 18.41
CA ALA A 33 11.19 14.72 18.35
C ALA A 33 11.75 14.60 16.92
N GLY A 34 10.92 14.81 15.89
CA GLY A 34 11.29 14.71 14.48
C GLY A 34 10.36 13.79 13.68
N LEU A 35 10.87 13.30 12.55
CA LEU A 35 10.14 12.36 11.70
C LEU A 35 10.26 10.93 12.24
N GLU A 36 9.12 10.27 12.36
CA GLU A 36 9.03 8.86 12.75
C GLU A 36 8.31 8.05 11.67
N ALA A 37 8.61 6.76 11.61
CA ALA A 37 8.02 5.83 10.65
C ALA A 37 7.55 4.54 11.35
N HIS A 38 6.24 4.29 11.30
CA HIS A 38 5.61 3.14 11.94
C HIS A 38 5.06 2.19 10.88
N HIS A 39 5.44 0.92 10.93
CA HIS A 39 4.93 -0.10 10.03
C HIS A 39 3.66 -0.71 10.64
N ILE A 40 2.51 -0.41 10.06
CA ILE A 40 1.18 -0.75 10.60
C ILE A 40 0.32 -1.38 9.51
N PRO A 41 -0.34 -2.52 9.78
CA PRO A 41 -1.35 -3.06 8.87
C PRO A 41 -2.57 -2.14 8.79
N PHE A 42 -2.90 -1.67 7.60
CA PHE A 42 -4.07 -0.85 7.33
C PHE A 42 -5.10 -1.60 6.48
N LEU A 43 -6.35 -1.45 6.87
CA LEU A 43 -7.51 -1.77 6.06
C LEU A 43 -7.96 -0.50 5.34
N LEU A 44 -8.05 -0.54 4.01
CA LEU A 44 -8.70 0.51 3.25
C LEU A 44 -10.23 0.34 3.31
N ASP A 45 -10.90 1.37 3.79
CA ASP A 45 -12.34 1.56 3.72
C ASP A 45 -12.68 2.57 2.61
N PRO A 46 -13.09 2.10 1.41
CA PRO A 46 -13.40 3.01 0.32
C PRO A 46 -14.66 3.82 0.62
N ALA A 47 -14.62 5.13 0.35
CA ALA A 47 -15.82 5.97 0.38
C ALA A 47 -16.57 5.87 -0.95
N SER A 48 -17.88 6.11 -0.92
CA SER A 48 -18.69 6.25 -2.15
C SER A 48 -18.19 7.42 -3.01
N ASP A 49 -17.67 8.46 -2.37
CA ASP A 49 -17.06 9.65 -2.94
C ASP A 49 -15.73 9.99 -2.23
N GLY A 50 -14.67 10.22 -3.01
CA GLY A 50 -13.34 10.59 -2.48
C GLY A 50 -12.39 9.41 -2.21
N PRO A 51 -11.25 9.67 -1.53
CA PRO A 51 -10.14 8.71 -1.43
C PRO A 51 -10.37 7.56 -0.43
N GLY A 52 -11.33 7.70 0.50
CA GLY A 52 -11.64 6.71 1.52
C GLY A 52 -10.97 6.96 2.87
N THR A 53 -10.89 5.93 3.70
CA THR A 53 -10.32 5.97 5.05
C THR A 53 -9.41 4.76 5.25
N LEU A 54 -8.29 4.92 5.95
CA LEU A 54 -7.49 3.79 6.41
C LEU A 54 -7.82 3.50 7.87
N LEU A 55 -8.08 2.23 8.18
CA LEU A 55 -8.39 1.76 9.52
C LEU A 55 -7.27 0.82 9.98
N ALA A 56 -6.82 0.99 11.21
CA ALA A 56 -5.82 0.13 11.82
C ALA A 56 -6.06 0.01 13.32
N HIS A 57 -5.25 -0.82 13.96
CA HIS A 57 -5.04 -0.76 15.40
C HIS A 57 -3.55 -0.83 15.71
N VAL A 58 -3.19 -0.43 16.92
CA VAL A 58 -1.87 -0.66 17.49
C VAL A 58 -2.03 -1.19 18.91
N ALA A 59 -1.01 -1.88 19.43
CA ALA A 59 -0.96 -2.18 20.84
C ALA A 59 -1.00 -0.88 21.66
N ARG A 60 -1.68 -0.90 22.80
CA ARG A 60 -1.81 0.27 23.69
C ARG A 60 -0.46 0.80 24.18
N ALA A 61 0.55 -0.06 24.26
CA ALA A 61 1.93 0.29 24.60
C ALA A 61 2.73 0.96 23.46
N ASN A 62 2.23 0.95 22.22
CA ASN A 62 2.85 1.67 21.12
C ASN A 62 2.55 3.17 21.29
N THR A 63 3.57 4.02 21.35
CA THR A 63 3.38 5.45 21.69
C THR A 63 2.81 6.27 20.53
N VAL A 64 2.72 5.74 19.30
CA VAL A 64 2.25 6.50 18.13
C VAL A 64 0.89 7.16 18.32
N TRP A 65 -0.04 6.55 19.06
CA TRP A 65 -1.37 7.11 19.32
C TRP A 65 -1.36 8.25 20.36
N GLN A 66 -0.26 8.42 21.08
CA GLN A 66 -0.04 9.48 22.06
C GLN A 66 0.85 10.60 21.48
N ASP A 67 1.88 10.21 20.72
CA ASP A 67 2.88 11.12 20.16
C ASP A 67 2.33 11.94 18.98
N VAL A 68 1.34 11.39 18.27
CA VAL A 68 0.69 12.06 17.13
C VAL A 68 -0.57 12.77 17.63
N VAL A 69 -0.59 14.09 17.50
CA VAL A 69 -1.75 14.89 17.88
C VAL A 69 -2.96 14.51 17.02
N ASN A 70 -4.10 14.26 17.66
CA ASN A 70 -5.34 13.94 16.97
C ASN A 70 -5.72 15.08 16.01
N GLY A 71 -5.95 14.75 14.74
CA GLY A 71 -6.20 15.69 13.64
C GLY A 71 -4.95 16.11 12.86
N SER A 72 -3.74 15.70 13.26
CA SER A 72 -2.51 16.00 12.52
C SER A 72 -2.52 15.41 11.11
N GLU A 73 -1.91 16.15 10.16
CA GLU A 73 -1.63 15.62 8.82
C GLU A 73 -0.55 14.54 8.91
N VAL A 74 -0.81 13.41 8.28
CA VAL A 74 0.11 12.27 8.18
C VAL A 74 0.13 11.71 6.76
N MET A 75 1.14 10.89 6.47
CA MET A 75 1.26 10.18 5.21
C MET A 75 1.49 8.69 5.49
N VAL A 76 0.78 7.81 4.78
CA VAL A 76 1.04 6.37 4.78
C VAL A 76 1.57 5.96 3.42
N VAL A 77 2.72 5.29 3.40
CA VAL A 77 3.35 4.80 2.18
C VAL A 77 3.07 3.31 2.01
N PHE A 78 2.50 2.94 0.86
CA PHE A 78 2.26 1.57 0.44
C PHE A 78 3.15 1.26 -0.76
N ARG A 79 4.10 0.33 -0.59
CA ARG A 79 5.00 -0.11 -1.66
C ARG A 79 4.44 -1.39 -2.30
N GLY A 80 4.25 -1.36 -3.61
CA GLY A 80 3.80 -2.51 -4.39
C GLY A 80 4.96 -3.26 -5.04
N ALA A 81 4.69 -3.90 -6.18
CA ALA A 81 5.70 -4.63 -6.92
C ALA A 81 6.89 -3.74 -7.30
N GLU A 82 8.11 -4.25 -7.16
CA GLU A 82 9.33 -3.52 -7.49
C GLU A 82 10.45 -4.44 -8.00
N GLY A 83 11.48 -3.85 -8.60
CA GLY A 83 12.69 -4.57 -8.96
C GLY A 83 13.63 -3.80 -9.87
N TYR A 84 14.89 -4.23 -9.86
CA TYR A 84 15.91 -3.81 -10.80
C TYR A 84 15.58 -4.30 -12.21
N ILE A 85 15.78 -3.44 -13.21
CA ILE A 85 15.64 -3.78 -14.62
C ILE A 85 17.00 -3.69 -15.30
N SER A 86 17.46 -4.84 -15.80
CA SER A 86 18.71 -4.92 -16.54
C SER A 86 18.52 -4.41 -17.97
N PRO A 87 19.41 -3.55 -18.48
CA PRO A 87 19.36 -3.11 -19.87
C PRO A 87 19.66 -4.25 -20.85
N ASN A 88 20.23 -5.37 -20.37
CA ASN A 88 20.52 -6.55 -21.19
C ASN A 88 19.26 -7.31 -21.64
N TRP A 89 18.11 -7.02 -21.04
CA TRP A 89 16.84 -7.63 -21.42
C TRP A 89 16.17 -6.92 -22.60
N TYR A 90 16.61 -5.72 -22.96
CA TYR A 90 16.04 -4.93 -24.04
C TYR A 90 16.66 -5.33 -25.39
N PRO A 91 15.87 -5.81 -26.37
CA PRO A 91 16.38 -6.01 -27.73
C PRO A 91 16.98 -4.73 -28.32
N GLY A 92 16.34 -3.57 -28.09
CA GLY A 92 16.82 -2.28 -28.58
C GLY A 92 18.16 -1.85 -27.99
N LYS A 93 18.61 -2.43 -26.86
CA LYS A 93 19.96 -2.22 -26.33
C LYS A 93 21.03 -2.87 -27.21
N GLN A 94 20.75 -4.02 -27.81
CA GLN A 94 21.69 -4.69 -28.71
C GLN A 94 21.79 -3.96 -30.05
N GLU A 95 20.70 -3.31 -30.47
CA GLU A 95 20.67 -2.52 -31.71
C GLU A 95 21.36 -1.17 -31.58
N THR A 96 21.10 -0.45 -30.47
CA THR A 96 21.47 0.97 -30.36
C THR A 96 22.54 1.27 -29.31
N HIS A 97 22.77 0.34 -28.37
CA HIS A 97 23.52 0.59 -27.13
C HIS A 97 23.01 1.77 -26.28
N ARG A 98 21.78 2.26 -26.53
CA ARG A 98 21.18 3.42 -25.83
C ARG A 98 20.11 3.01 -24.82
N ARG A 99 20.49 2.13 -23.90
CA ARG A 99 19.67 1.73 -22.74
C ARG A 99 20.51 1.67 -21.47
N VAL A 100 19.90 2.10 -20.37
CA VAL A 100 20.54 2.17 -19.05
C VAL A 100 19.77 1.30 -18.04
N PRO A 101 20.42 0.83 -16.97
CA PRO A 101 19.72 0.16 -15.88
C PRO A 101 18.79 1.12 -15.15
N THR A 102 17.75 0.55 -14.55
CA THR A 102 16.75 1.33 -13.81
C THR A 102 16.09 0.47 -12.74
N TRP A 103 15.28 1.10 -11.88
CA TRP A 103 14.35 0.44 -10.98
C TRP A 103 12.92 0.70 -11.45
N ASN A 104 12.11 -0.36 -11.52
CA ASN A 104 10.68 -0.28 -11.72
C ASN A 104 9.97 -0.54 -10.40
N TYR A 105 8.87 0.16 -10.16
CA TYR A 105 8.12 0.03 -8.91
C TYR A 105 6.70 0.61 -8.99
N GLU A 106 5.85 0.12 -8.10
CA GLU A 106 4.55 0.70 -7.75
C GLU A 106 4.60 1.28 -6.33
N VAL A 107 4.02 2.45 -6.12
CA VAL A 107 3.90 3.05 -4.78
C VAL A 107 2.66 3.95 -4.71
N VAL A 108 2.02 3.96 -3.54
CA VAL A 108 0.97 4.92 -3.20
C VAL A 108 1.38 5.68 -1.93
N HIS A 109 1.35 7.01 -1.99
CA HIS A 109 1.41 7.88 -0.83
C HIS A 109 -0.02 8.32 -0.49
N ALA A 110 -0.52 7.87 0.64
CA ALA A 110 -1.85 8.16 1.13
C ALA A 110 -1.76 9.25 2.19
N HIS A 111 -2.25 10.44 1.89
CA HIS A 111 -2.23 11.55 2.83
C HIS A 111 -3.59 11.72 3.49
N GLY A 112 -3.61 12.08 4.76
CA GLY A 112 -4.84 12.24 5.51
C GLY A 112 -4.64 12.86 6.88
N THR A 113 -5.70 12.84 7.68
CA THR A 113 -5.68 13.29 9.08
C THR A 113 -5.77 12.09 10.01
N PHE A 114 -4.92 12.08 11.04
CA PHE A 114 -4.81 11.00 12.02
C PHE A 114 -5.86 11.13 13.13
N HIS A 115 -6.61 10.07 13.41
CA HIS A 115 -7.61 10.04 14.48
C HIS A 115 -7.45 8.79 15.34
N VAL A 116 -7.60 8.96 16.65
CA VAL A 116 -7.48 7.89 17.65
C VAL A 116 -8.87 7.48 18.14
N HIS A 117 -9.10 6.17 18.24
CA HIS A 117 -10.35 5.59 18.72
C HIS A 117 -10.08 4.58 19.83
N GLU A 118 -10.64 4.84 21.00
CA GLU A 118 -10.58 3.92 22.16
C GLU A 118 -11.91 3.21 22.41
N ASP A 119 -12.97 3.56 21.67
CA ASP A 119 -14.28 2.95 21.88
C ASP A 119 -14.32 1.51 21.35
N GLU A 120 -14.88 0.63 22.17
CA GLU A 120 -14.94 -0.80 21.89
C GLU A 120 -15.73 -1.11 20.61
N LYS A 121 -16.76 -0.31 20.29
CA LYS A 121 -17.61 -0.51 19.12
C LYS A 121 -16.82 -0.31 17.82
N PHE A 122 -16.02 0.75 17.74
CA PHE A 122 -15.11 1.00 16.63
C PHE A 122 -14.10 -0.14 16.48
N LEU A 123 -13.42 -0.52 17.58
CA LEU A 123 -12.42 -1.58 17.59
C LEU A 123 -13.00 -2.91 17.10
N ARG A 124 -14.17 -3.31 17.61
CA ARG A 124 -14.87 -4.52 17.14
C ARG A 124 -15.20 -4.45 15.65
N GLY A 125 -15.62 -3.29 15.15
CA GLY A 125 -15.90 -3.06 13.73
C GLY A 125 -14.65 -3.26 12.87
N VAL A 126 -13.53 -2.65 13.25
CA VAL A 126 -12.25 -2.78 12.54
C VAL A 126 -11.77 -4.24 12.56
N LEU A 127 -11.75 -4.89 13.73
CA LEU A 127 -11.32 -6.28 13.86
C LEU A 127 -12.19 -7.25 13.06
N ALA A 128 -13.52 -7.07 13.07
CA ALA A 128 -14.42 -7.92 12.30
C ALA A 128 -14.15 -7.83 10.78
N ARG A 129 -13.82 -6.64 10.28
CA ARG A 129 -13.49 -6.43 8.86
C ARG A 129 -12.13 -7.01 8.50
N LEU A 130 -11.10 -6.76 9.32
CA LEU A 130 -9.77 -7.34 9.15
C LEU A 130 -9.82 -8.87 9.18
N THR A 131 -10.51 -9.44 10.17
CA THR A 131 -10.72 -10.90 10.27
C THR A 131 -11.36 -11.44 9.00
N ARG A 132 -12.46 -10.83 8.55
CA ARG A 132 -13.13 -11.24 7.31
C ARG A 132 -12.21 -11.19 6.10
N GLN A 133 -11.37 -10.17 5.98
CA GLN A 133 -10.46 -10.02 4.84
C GLN A 133 -9.34 -11.07 4.86
N HIS A 134 -8.68 -11.25 6.00
CA HIS A 134 -7.50 -12.12 6.10
C HIS A 134 -7.83 -13.60 6.23
N GLU A 135 -8.99 -13.94 6.82
CA GLU A 135 -9.43 -15.32 6.97
C GLU A 135 -10.19 -15.85 5.74
N ALA A 136 -10.57 -14.99 4.79
CA ALA A 136 -11.39 -15.37 3.62
C ALA A 136 -10.80 -16.49 2.76
N SER A 137 -9.47 -16.57 2.65
CA SER A 137 -8.78 -17.60 1.87
C SER A 137 -8.39 -18.84 2.67
N GLN A 138 -8.62 -18.85 3.99
CA GLN A 138 -8.24 -19.96 4.84
C GLN A 138 -9.21 -21.15 4.61
N PRO A 139 -8.71 -22.40 4.63
CA PRO A 139 -9.58 -23.58 4.54
C PRO A 139 -10.62 -23.65 5.67
N GLN A 140 -10.27 -23.14 6.85
CA GLN A 140 -11.15 -23.01 8.00
C GLN A 140 -11.01 -21.58 8.57
N PRO A 141 -11.83 -20.62 8.08
CA PRO A 141 -11.75 -19.23 8.52
C PRO A 141 -12.07 -19.06 10.00
N TRP A 142 -11.17 -18.47 10.76
CA TRP A 142 -11.42 -18.07 12.14
C TRP A 142 -12.44 -16.92 12.20
N LYS A 143 -13.31 -16.94 13.21
CA LYS A 143 -14.30 -15.89 13.45
C LYS A 143 -14.13 -15.32 14.85
N MET A 144 -14.45 -14.04 14.99
CA MET A 144 -14.45 -13.36 16.29
C MET A 144 -15.32 -14.07 17.35
N GLY A 145 -16.40 -14.74 16.93
CA GLY A 145 -17.28 -15.51 17.81
C GLY A 145 -16.71 -16.85 18.27
N ASP A 146 -15.59 -17.30 17.70
CA ASP A 146 -14.89 -18.51 18.12
C ASP A 146 -14.06 -18.26 19.40
N ALA A 147 -13.79 -17.00 19.74
CA ALA A 147 -13.16 -16.61 20.99
C ALA A 147 -14.20 -16.46 22.13
N PRO A 148 -13.86 -16.87 23.36
CA PRO A 148 -14.67 -16.55 24.54
C PRO A 148 -14.93 -15.04 24.67
N PRO A 149 -16.17 -14.60 24.98
CA PRO A 149 -16.50 -13.18 25.03
C PRO A 149 -15.66 -12.35 26.01
N ASP A 150 -15.33 -12.94 27.17
CA ASP A 150 -14.47 -12.36 28.20
C ASP A 150 -13.03 -12.19 27.71
N TYR A 151 -12.46 -13.23 27.10
CA TYR A 151 -11.13 -13.18 26.48
C TYR A 151 -11.05 -12.13 25.37
N LEU A 152 -12.07 -12.06 24.51
CA LEU A 152 -12.10 -11.07 23.44
C LEU A 152 -12.21 -9.63 23.99
N ALA A 153 -12.99 -9.41 25.05
CA ALA A 153 -13.08 -8.12 25.73
C ALA A 153 -11.74 -7.71 26.36
N GLU A 154 -11.02 -8.65 26.97
CA GLU A 154 -9.67 -8.43 27.51
C GLU A 154 -8.70 -8.00 26.40
N MET A 155 -8.65 -8.74 25.29
CA MET A 155 -7.76 -8.44 24.16
C MET A 155 -8.07 -7.09 23.50
N LEU A 156 -9.34 -6.70 23.43
CA LEU A 156 -9.75 -5.38 22.98
C LEU A 156 -9.19 -4.26 23.87
N GLY A 157 -9.10 -4.49 25.18
CA GLY A 157 -8.50 -3.56 26.14
C GLY A 157 -7.01 -3.28 25.87
N HIS A 158 -6.30 -4.19 25.18
CA HIS A 158 -4.88 -4.07 24.90
C HIS A 158 -4.54 -3.33 23.59
N ILE A 159 -5.54 -2.91 22.83
CA ILE A 159 -5.33 -2.20 21.56
C ILE A 159 -6.00 -0.84 21.54
N VAL A 160 -5.54 0.00 20.63
CA VAL A 160 -6.08 1.33 20.31
C VAL A 160 -6.33 1.40 18.81
N GLY A 161 -7.48 1.93 18.41
CA GLY A 161 -7.90 2.08 17.03
C GLY A 161 -7.29 3.33 16.41
N ILE A 162 -6.89 3.22 15.15
CA ILE A 162 -6.32 4.31 14.37
C ILE A 162 -7.16 4.47 13.10
N GLU A 163 -7.53 5.70 12.80
CA GLU A 163 -8.26 6.08 11.60
C GLU A 163 -7.48 7.19 10.87
N ILE A 164 -7.13 6.96 9.61
CA ILE A 164 -6.58 8.00 8.73
C ILE A 164 -7.66 8.38 7.72
N ARG A 165 -8.28 9.55 7.93
CA ARG A 165 -9.25 10.09 6.97
C ARG A 165 -8.48 10.67 5.79
N LEU A 166 -8.53 10.00 4.65
CA LEU A 166 -7.71 10.36 3.50
C LEU A 166 -8.19 11.67 2.88
N THR A 167 -7.24 12.52 2.53
CA THR A 167 -7.48 13.77 1.80
C THR A 167 -7.03 13.65 0.34
N ARG A 168 -6.00 12.83 0.06
CA ARG A 168 -5.54 12.53 -1.30
C ARG A 168 -4.74 11.23 -1.35
N LEU A 169 -4.69 10.63 -2.53
CA LEU A 169 -3.79 9.53 -2.87
C LEU A 169 -2.90 9.97 -4.03
N GLU A 170 -1.58 9.82 -3.89
CA GLU A 170 -0.61 10.01 -4.97
C GLU A 170 -0.05 8.64 -5.36
N GLY A 171 -0.31 8.20 -6.59
CA GLY A 171 0.19 6.93 -7.12
C GLY A 171 1.28 7.09 -8.16
N LYS A 172 2.33 6.28 -8.05
CA LYS A 172 3.36 6.16 -9.07
C LYS A 172 3.55 4.72 -9.48
N ARG A 173 3.47 4.48 -10.78
CA ARG A 173 3.80 3.22 -11.43
C ARG A 173 4.88 3.49 -12.46
N LYS A 174 6.14 3.25 -12.10
CA LYS A 174 7.25 3.37 -13.02
C LYS A 174 7.56 1.97 -13.56
N LEU A 175 6.98 1.65 -14.71
CA LEU A 175 6.93 0.27 -15.26
C LEU A 175 7.34 0.23 -16.74
N ASN A 176 8.24 1.13 -17.15
CA ASN A 176 8.73 1.27 -18.53
C ASN A 176 7.65 1.51 -19.60
N GLN A 177 6.52 2.13 -19.26
CA GLN A 177 5.39 2.36 -20.18
C GLN A 177 5.73 3.22 -21.40
N HIS A 178 6.84 3.95 -21.35
CA HIS A 178 7.33 4.84 -22.41
C HIS A 178 8.33 4.16 -23.37
N HIS A 179 8.72 2.91 -23.10
CA HIS A 179 9.58 2.13 -23.99
C HIS A 179 8.77 1.47 -25.12
N ALA A 180 9.46 1.07 -26.18
CA ALA A 180 8.88 0.26 -27.25
C ALA A 180 8.40 -1.10 -26.70
N ALA A 181 7.36 -1.67 -27.34
CA ALA A 181 6.74 -2.92 -26.90
C ALA A 181 7.75 -4.06 -26.74
N ALA A 182 8.65 -4.26 -27.72
CA ALA A 182 9.66 -5.32 -27.67
C ALA A 182 10.64 -5.18 -26.48
N ASP A 183 11.06 -3.95 -26.13
CA ASP A 183 11.90 -3.73 -24.95
C ASP A 183 11.14 -4.05 -23.66
N ARG A 184 9.86 -3.71 -23.62
CA ARG A 184 9.01 -3.96 -22.47
C ARG A 184 8.77 -5.46 -22.28
N GLU A 185 8.47 -6.18 -23.36
CA GLU A 185 8.35 -7.65 -23.37
C GLU A 185 9.66 -8.33 -22.95
N GLY A 186 10.80 -7.87 -23.46
CA GLY A 186 12.10 -8.39 -23.05
C GLY A 186 12.35 -8.24 -21.54
N ALA A 187 12.01 -7.09 -20.96
CA ALA A 187 12.11 -6.88 -19.52
C ALA A 187 11.13 -7.74 -18.70
N ILE A 188 9.91 -7.96 -19.20
CA ILE A 188 8.93 -8.86 -18.58
C ILE A 188 9.48 -10.29 -18.51
N HIS A 189 9.98 -10.83 -19.63
CA HIS A 189 10.60 -12.16 -19.65
C HIS A 189 11.85 -12.24 -18.74
N GLY A 190 12.64 -11.18 -18.71
CA GLY A 190 13.79 -11.08 -17.80
C GLY A 190 13.40 -11.18 -16.33
N LEU A 191 12.30 -10.53 -15.93
CA LEU A 191 11.76 -10.59 -14.57
C LEU A 191 11.17 -11.96 -14.24
N GLU A 192 10.43 -12.57 -15.16
CA GLU A 192 9.89 -13.93 -15.00
C GLU A 192 11.02 -14.95 -14.82
N GLY A 193 12.08 -14.85 -15.62
CA GLY A 193 13.28 -15.69 -15.49
C GLY A 193 14.04 -15.51 -14.16
N GLN A 194 13.86 -14.37 -13.49
CA GLN A 194 14.39 -14.11 -12.14
C GLN A 194 13.40 -14.44 -11.02
N GLY A 195 12.19 -14.94 -11.34
CA GLY A 195 11.16 -15.25 -10.36
C GLY A 195 10.38 -14.03 -9.83
N ASN A 196 10.56 -12.83 -10.40
CA ASN A 196 9.80 -11.64 -10.01
C ASN A 196 8.47 -11.53 -10.78
N ALA A 197 7.60 -12.51 -10.55
CA ALA A 197 6.29 -12.61 -11.21
C ALA A 197 5.37 -11.42 -10.91
N ALA A 198 5.45 -10.84 -9.72
CA ALA A 198 4.63 -9.69 -9.33
C ALA A 198 4.93 -8.44 -10.18
N LEU A 199 6.22 -8.10 -10.36
CA LEU A 199 6.59 -6.96 -11.19
C LEU A 199 6.36 -7.23 -12.68
N ALA A 200 6.61 -8.46 -13.14
CA ALA A 200 6.30 -8.87 -14.51
C ALA A 200 4.80 -8.67 -14.81
N LYS A 201 3.91 -9.15 -13.94
CA LYS A 201 2.45 -8.95 -14.05
C LYS A 201 2.06 -7.47 -14.03
N ALA A 202 2.58 -6.69 -13.08
CA ALA A 202 2.33 -5.24 -13.05
C ALA A 202 2.77 -4.55 -14.36
N MET A 203 3.93 -4.96 -14.90
CA MET A 203 4.42 -4.50 -16.20
C MET A 203 3.58 -4.98 -17.37
N GLN A 204 2.88 -6.11 -17.32
CA GLN A 204 1.94 -6.54 -18.37
C GLN A 204 0.64 -5.71 -18.33
N GLU A 205 0.11 -5.45 -17.13
CA GLU A 205 -1.18 -4.79 -16.92
C GLU A 205 -1.14 -3.27 -17.09
N ALA A 206 0.03 -2.64 -16.96
CA ALA A 206 0.14 -1.20 -17.18
C ALA A 206 -0.12 -0.86 -18.67
N PRO A 207 -0.89 0.19 -18.99
CA PRO A 207 -1.03 0.62 -20.38
C PRO A 207 0.27 1.28 -20.88
N PRO A 208 0.63 1.14 -22.17
CA PRO A 208 1.66 1.99 -22.78
C PRO A 208 1.31 3.48 -22.63
N PHE A 209 2.33 4.31 -22.50
CA PHE A 209 2.14 5.76 -22.44
C PHE A 209 2.13 6.35 -23.85
N THR A 210 0.98 6.89 -24.27
CA THR A 210 0.85 7.68 -25.49
C THR A 210 0.91 9.16 -25.12
N LYS A 211 1.79 9.93 -25.77
CA LYS A 211 1.96 11.37 -25.55
C LYS A 211 0.79 12.18 -26.08
#